data_AF-A0A533Z1K7-F1
#
_entry.id   AF-A0A533Z1K7-F1
#
_cell.length_a   1.000
_cell.length_b   1.000
_cell.length_c   1.000
_cell.angle_alpha   90.00
_cell.angle_beta   90.00
_cell.angle_gamma   90.00
#
_symmetry.space_group_name_H-M   'P 1'
#
loop_
_entity.id
_entity.type
_entity.pdbx_description
1 polymer ?
#
loop_
_entity_poly.entity_id
_entity_poly.type
_entity_poly.pdbx_seq_one_letter_code
_entity_poly.pdbx_strand_id
1 'polypeptide(L)'
;MPRPGQTEPSPLLKREDGIAMLTVLMLTLILTVIGLAAITSTSLDIKMAGGERVRESSVNAAEACMSSGVQIIQQTLANGAIPATLTGAGANPSITLPLGTAPGQNPLQAEIMGQSDGNPDSADPTVGSTRNAVLTISNYTVNIDIDRLYAKPKSGSSLQFAAGYQGTGGGAAGGGIEILYRIDCYANSTAGGMAQAAGHIAGVYSCVSTGESCQRKI
;
A
#
# COMPACT_ATOMS: atom_id res chain seq x y z
N MET A 1 51.00 28.69 -75.44
CA MET A 1 50.60 30.09 -75.21
C MET A 1 49.55 30.11 -74.10
N PRO A 2 49.92 30.31 -72.82
CA PRO A 2 48.99 30.31 -71.68
C PRO A 2 48.41 31.72 -71.44
N ARG A 3 47.12 31.81 -71.08
CA ARG A 3 46.40 33.06 -70.79
C ARG A 3 46.90 33.71 -69.48
N PRO A 4 47.11 35.05 -69.44
CA PRO A 4 47.38 35.77 -68.20
C PRO A 4 46.06 36.14 -67.53
N GLY A 5 45.85 35.72 -66.29
CA GLY A 5 44.63 36.08 -65.54
C GLY A 5 44.34 35.23 -64.30
N GLN A 6 45.36 34.78 -63.56
CA GLN A 6 45.14 34.21 -62.23
C GLN A 6 45.62 35.21 -61.18
N THR A 7 44.67 35.87 -60.53
CA THR A 7 44.87 36.65 -59.31
C THR A 7 45.34 35.71 -58.21
N GLU A 8 46.50 36.00 -57.63
CA GLU A 8 47.05 35.26 -56.49
C GLU A 8 46.07 35.28 -55.30
N PRO A 9 45.85 34.14 -54.61
CA PRO A 9 45.00 34.10 -53.43
C PRO A 9 45.68 34.84 -52.28
N SER A 10 44.99 35.84 -51.74
CA SER A 10 45.44 36.65 -50.62
C SER A 10 45.64 35.81 -49.35
N PRO A 11 46.79 35.89 -48.66
CA PRO A 11 47.14 35.03 -47.52
C PRO A 11 46.32 35.27 -46.24
N LEU A 12 45.42 36.28 -46.25
CA LEU A 12 44.56 36.63 -45.13
C LEU A 12 43.44 35.61 -44.90
N LEU A 13 42.83 35.07 -45.98
CA LEU A 13 41.76 34.06 -45.91
C LEU A 13 42.17 32.80 -45.13
N LYS A 14 43.43 32.38 -45.28
CA LYS A 14 43.94 31.14 -44.67
C LYS A 14 44.10 31.22 -43.14
N ARG A 15 44.14 32.42 -42.56
CA ARG A 15 44.20 32.64 -41.09
C ARG A 15 42.82 32.80 -40.47
N GLU A 16 41.83 33.23 -41.27
CA GLU A 16 40.42 33.37 -40.86
C GLU A 16 39.69 32.01 -40.84
N ASP A 17 40.09 31.06 -41.70
CA ASP A 17 39.55 29.69 -41.67
C ASP A 17 39.85 28.94 -40.37
N GLY A 18 41.03 29.16 -39.78
CA GLY A 18 41.43 28.54 -38.52
C GLY A 18 40.62 29.04 -37.33
N ILE A 19 40.31 30.34 -37.29
CA ILE A 19 39.48 30.92 -36.22
C ILE A 19 38.00 30.53 -36.39
N ALA A 20 37.52 30.41 -37.63
CA ALA A 20 36.17 29.91 -37.92
C ALA A 20 35.97 28.45 -37.46
N MET A 21 36.96 27.58 -37.69
CA MET A 21 36.91 26.21 -37.17
C MET A 21 36.94 26.15 -35.64
N LEU A 22 37.71 27.04 -34.99
CA LEU A 22 37.79 27.10 -33.53
C LEU A 22 36.48 27.58 -32.91
N THR A 23 35.83 28.60 -33.49
CA THR A 23 34.54 29.08 -32.99
C THR A 23 33.46 28.03 -33.17
N VAL A 24 33.42 27.33 -34.30
CA VAL A 24 32.49 26.20 -34.52
C VAL A 24 32.74 25.09 -33.50
N LEU A 25 33.99 24.70 -33.26
CA LEU A 25 34.32 23.69 -32.26
C LEU A 25 33.85 24.11 -30.86
N MET A 26 34.13 25.34 -30.46
CA MET A 26 33.68 25.86 -29.16
C MET A 26 32.15 25.89 -29.05
N LEU A 27 31.45 26.32 -30.10
CA LEU A 27 29.99 26.31 -30.15
C LEU A 27 29.42 24.88 -30.07
N THR A 28 30.01 23.91 -30.78
CA THR A 28 29.60 22.50 -30.68
C THR A 28 29.86 21.91 -29.29
N LEU A 29 30.95 22.29 -28.63
CA LEU A 29 31.26 21.84 -27.27
C LEU A 29 30.24 22.42 -26.28
N ILE A 30 29.94 23.71 -26.37
CA ILE A 30 28.94 24.35 -25.51
C ILE A 30 27.56 23.69 -25.73
N LEU A 31 27.15 23.47 -26.97
CA LEU A 31 25.87 22.83 -27.30
C LEU A 31 25.81 21.37 -26.81
N THR A 32 26.90 20.61 -26.89
CA THR A 32 26.93 19.23 -26.38
C THR A 32 26.84 19.16 -24.86
N VAL A 33 27.49 20.09 -24.13
CA VAL A 33 27.38 20.17 -22.67
C VAL A 33 25.96 20.55 -22.24
N ILE A 34 25.34 21.53 -22.92
CA ILE A 34 23.93 21.90 -22.65
C ILE A 34 23.00 20.74 -22.97
N GLY A 35 23.22 20.04 -24.09
CA GLY A 35 22.45 18.86 -24.48
C GLY A 35 22.54 17.74 -23.44
N LEU A 36 23.73 17.44 -22.94
CA LEU A 36 23.92 16.44 -21.89
C LEU A 36 23.21 16.83 -20.59
N ALA A 37 23.36 18.09 -20.15
CA ALA A 37 22.68 18.59 -18.97
C ALA A 37 21.15 18.44 -19.09
N ALA A 38 20.59 18.82 -20.25
CA ALA A 38 19.16 18.65 -20.53
C ALA A 38 18.72 17.18 -20.49
N ILE A 39 19.47 16.26 -21.11
CA ILE A 39 19.16 14.82 -21.08
C ILE A 39 19.19 14.26 -19.65
N THR A 40 20.17 14.68 -18.84
CA THR A 40 20.26 14.23 -17.44
C THR A 40 19.10 14.71 -16.59
N SER A 41 18.65 15.96 -16.77
CA SER A 41 17.47 16.50 -16.09
C SER A 41 16.21 15.70 -16.43
N THR A 42 15.95 15.51 -17.73
CA THR A 42 14.80 14.72 -18.20
C THR A 42 14.83 13.29 -17.67
N SER A 43 16.03 12.68 -17.58
CA SER A 43 16.18 11.32 -17.05
C SER A 43 15.84 11.24 -15.57
N LEU A 44 16.15 12.28 -14.78
CA LEU A 44 15.76 12.36 -13.38
C LEU A 44 14.25 12.57 -13.24
N ASP A 45 13.66 13.43 -14.06
CA ASP A 45 12.21 13.68 -14.06
C ASP A 45 11.42 12.41 -14.39
N ILE A 46 11.87 11.62 -15.37
CA ILE A 46 11.26 10.32 -15.70
C ILE A 46 11.36 9.35 -14.52
N LYS A 47 12.50 9.32 -13.81
CA LYS A 47 12.68 8.46 -12.62
C LYS A 47 11.77 8.91 -11.48
N MET A 48 11.63 10.21 -11.26
CA MET A 48 10.74 10.76 -10.23
C MET A 48 9.27 10.46 -10.58
N ALA A 49 8.85 10.72 -11.81
CA ALA A 49 7.49 10.42 -12.28
C ALA A 49 7.18 8.90 -12.21
N GLY A 50 8.16 8.06 -12.55
CA GLY A 50 8.05 6.61 -12.40
C GLY A 50 7.89 6.18 -10.93
N GLY A 51 8.68 6.77 -10.03
CA GLY A 51 8.60 6.52 -8.59
C GLY A 51 7.25 6.92 -7.99
N GLU A 52 6.75 8.11 -8.32
CA GLU A 52 5.45 8.58 -7.84
C GLU A 52 4.31 7.69 -8.33
N ARG A 53 4.33 7.28 -9.60
CA ARG A 53 3.32 6.36 -10.15
C ARG A 53 3.30 5.02 -9.43
N VAL A 54 4.48 4.46 -9.12
CA VAL A 54 4.57 3.18 -8.37
C VAL A 54 4.05 3.37 -6.95
N ARG A 55 4.38 4.48 -6.30
CA ARG A 55 3.92 4.80 -4.94
C ARG A 55 2.40 5.00 -4.89
N GLU A 56 1.83 5.76 -5.82
CA GLU A 56 0.38 5.94 -5.93
C GLU A 56 -0.32 4.59 -6.16
N SER A 57 0.22 3.78 -7.06
CA SER A 57 -0.32 2.47 -7.36
C SER A 57 -0.25 1.49 -6.17
N SER A 58 0.83 1.52 -5.37
CA SER A 58 0.98 0.64 -4.21
C SER A 58 0.09 1.07 -3.05
N VAL A 59 -0.04 2.38 -2.81
CA VAL A 59 -0.97 2.95 -1.82
C VAL A 59 -2.41 2.63 -2.21
N ASN A 60 -2.80 2.81 -3.47
CA ASN A 60 -4.14 2.45 -3.95
C ASN A 60 -4.45 0.95 -3.72
N ALA A 61 -3.49 0.07 -3.98
CA ALA A 61 -3.65 -1.36 -3.67
C ALA A 61 -3.81 -1.62 -2.16
N ALA A 62 -3.04 -0.92 -1.31
CA ALA A 62 -3.17 -1.00 0.15
C ALA A 62 -4.50 -0.39 0.66
N GLU A 63 -5.08 0.60 -0.01
CA GLU A 63 -6.39 1.13 0.41
C GLU A 63 -7.52 0.15 0.14
N ALA A 64 -7.42 -0.59 -0.96
CA ALA A 64 -8.44 -1.57 -1.33
C ALA A 64 -8.61 -2.67 -0.26
N CYS A 65 -7.55 -3.07 0.44
CA CYS A 65 -7.68 -4.05 1.51
C CYS A 65 -8.36 -3.52 2.77
N MET A 66 -8.41 -2.20 3.01
CA MET A 66 -9.17 -1.68 4.15
C MET A 66 -10.66 -2.03 4.05
N SER A 67 -11.23 -1.90 2.85
CA SER A 67 -12.62 -2.29 2.58
C SER A 67 -12.83 -3.80 2.78
N SER A 68 -11.89 -4.60 2.27
CA SER A 68 -11.91 -6.05 2.46
C SER A 68 -11.79 -6.47 3.93
N GLY A 69 -10.91 -5.82 4.71
CA GLY A 69 -10.74 -6.08 6.13
C GLY A 69 -12.02 -5.81 6.92
N VAL A 70 -12.69 -4.69 6.63
CA VAL A 70 -14.01 -4.39 7.21
C VAL A 70 -15.03 -5.47 6.86
N GLN A 71 -15.09 -5.90 5.60
CA GLN A 71 -16.00 -6.96 5.17
C GLN A 71 -15.72 -8.29 5.89
N ILE A 72 -14.44 -8.65 6.09
CA ILE A 72 -14.03 -9.84 6.86
C ILE A 72 -14.55 -9.74 8.30
N ILE A 73 -14.35 -8.60 8.98
CA ILE A 73 -14.84 -8.38 10.34
C ILE A 73 -16.36 -8.52 10.40
N GLN A 74 -17.08 -7.83 9.51
CA GLN A 74 -18.54 -7.83 9.49
C GLN A 74 -19.11 -9.23 9.27
N GLN A 75 -18.57 -9.98 8.29
CA GLN A 75 -19.03 -11.34 8.01
C GLN A 75 -18.69 -12.32 9.14
N THR A 76 -17.55 -12.12 9.82
CA THR A 76 -17.16 -12.96 10.96
C THR A 76 -18.05 -12.71 12.17
N LEU A 77 -18.39 -11.45 12.45
CA LEU A 77 -19.33 -11.08 13.52
C LEU A 77 -20.76 -11.54 13.21
N ALA A 78 -21.21 -11.42 11.96
CA ALA A 78 -22.56 -11.82 11.56
C ALA A 78 -22.76 -13.35 11.59
N ASN A 79 -21.77 -14.12 11.16
CA ASN A 79 -21.86 -15.59 11.12
C ASN A 79 -21.38 -16.27 12.42
N GLY A 80 -20.71 -15.53 13.32
CA GLY A 80 -20.03 -16.10 14.49
C GLY A 80 -18.84 -17.00 14.16
N ALA A 81 -18.39 -17.00 12.90
CA ALA A 81 -17.26 -17.76 12.39
C ALA A 81 -16.76 -17.15 11.07
N ILE A 82 -15.52 -17.45 10.70
CA ILE A 82 -14.96 -17.05 9.41
C ILE A 82 -15.72 -17.80 8.29
N PRO A 83 -16.31 -17.08 7.31
CA PRO A 83 -16.99 -17.71 6.18
C PRO A 83 -16.09 -18.64 5.38
N ALA A 84 -16.59 -19.84 5.05
CA ALA A 84 -15.85 -20.83 4.25
C ALA A 84 -15.48 -20.31 2.84
N THR A 85 -16.18 -19.30 2.34
CA THR A 85 -15.87 -18.62 1.06
C THR A 85 -14.52 -17.90 1.08
N LEU A 86 -14.03 -17.50 2.25
CA LEU A 86 -12.76 -16.78 2.43
C LEU A 86 -11.57 -17.72 2.69
N THR A 87 -11.84 -18.98 3.02
CA THR A 87 -10.82 -20.03 3.25
C THR A 87 -10.72 -21.03 2.08
N GLY A 88 -11.60 -20.90 1.08
CA GLY A 88 -11.66 -21.79 -0.07
C GLY A 88 -10.53 -21.56 -1.09
N ALA A 89 -10.24 -22.58 -1.89
CA ALA A 89 -9.33 -22.45 -3.02
C ALA A 89 -9.84 -21.39 -4.00
N GLY A 90 -8.99 -20.40 -4.32
CA GLY A 90 -9.34 -19.28 -5.20
C GLY A 90 -10.05 -18.11 -4.51
N ALA A 91 -10.17 -18.11 -3.17
CA ALA A 91 -10.69 -16.97 -2.43
C ALA A 91 -9.83 -15.71 -2.66
N ASN A 92 -10.47 -14.55 -2.77
CA ASN A 92 -9.80 -13.25 -2.86
C ASN A 92 -10.71 -12.16 -2.25
N PRO A 93 -10.45 -11.68 -1.02
CA PRO A 93 -9.32 -12.01 -0.15
C PRO A 93 -9.34 -13.47 0.33
N SER A 94 -8.15 -14.06 0.48
CA SER A 94 -7.93 -15.39 1.05
C SER A 94 -7.40 -15.28 2.47
N ILE A 95 -8.00 -16.00 3.41
CA ILE A 95 -7.51 -16.10 4.78
C ILE A 95 -6.53 -17.27 4.82
N THR A 96 -5.25 -16.96 5.04
CA THR A 96 -4.16 -17.94 5.01
C THR A 96 -3.63 -18.11 6.42
N LEU A 97 -4.23 -19.00 7.20
CA LEU A 97 -3.87 -19.25 8.59
C LEU A 97 -3.72 -20.75 8.84
N PRO A 98 -3.00 -21.17 9.90
CA PRO A 98 -3.11 -22.53 10.39
C PRO A 98 -4.57 -22.71 10.82
N LEU A 99 -5.35 -23.46 10.04
CA LEU A 99 -6.68 -23.85 10.47
C LEU A 99 -6.46 -24.82 11.63
N GLY A 100 -6.64 -24.34 12.87
CA GLY A 100 -6.77 -25.25 14.00
C GLY A 100 -7.82 -26.30 13.64
N THR A 101 -7.55 -27.57 13.88
CA THR A 101 -8.35 -28.71 13.41
C THR A 101 -9.77 -28.77 14.00
N ALA A 102 -10.18 -27.77 14.79
CA ALA A 102 -11.49 -27.63 15.40
C ALA A 102 -12.13 -26.25 15.08
N PRO A 103 -13.46 -26.17 14.92
CA PRO A 103 -14.20 -24.91 14.83
C PRO A 103 -13.88 -24.00 16.03
N GLY A 104 -13.48 -22.75 15.78
CA GLY A 104 -13.14 -21.77 16.83
C GLY A 104 -11.65 -21.70 17.22
N GLN A 105 -10.75 -22.40 16.53
CA GLN A 105 -9.30 -22.33 16.74
C GLN A 105 -8.56 -21.50 15.66
N ASN A 106 -9.29 -20.69 14.89
CA ASN A 106 -8.66 -19.76 13.95
C ASN A 106 -8.22 -18.50 14.75
N PRO A 107 -6.93 -18.13 14.77
CA PRO A 107 -6.45 -17.01 15.55
C PRO A 107 -7.14 -15.69 15.19
N LEU A 108 -7.40 -15.43 13.90
CA LEU A 108 -8.18 -14.27 13.44
C LEU A 108 -9.63 -14.32 13.93
N GLN A 109 -10.24 -15.51 13.96
CA GLN A 109 -11.60 -15.64 14.49
C GLN A 109 -11.63 -15.40 16.00
N ALA A 110 -10.69 -16.01 16.72
CA ALA A 110 -10.55 -15.83 18.17
C ALA A 110 -10.34 -14.34 18.49
N GLU A 111 -9.60 -13.64 17.65
CA GLU A 111 -9.42 -12.21 17.76
C GLU A 111 -10.68 -11.39 17.53
N ILE A 112 -11.31 -11.55 16.36
CA ILE A 112 -12.53 -10.79 16.04
C ILE A 112 -13.64 -11.06 17.08
N MET A 113 -13.73 -12.30 17.58
CA MET A 113 -14.72 -12.67 18.60
C MET A 113 -14.34 -12.29 20.03
N GLY A 114 -13.11 -11.80 20.25
CA GLY A 114 -12.65 -11.34 21.56
C GLY A 114 -12.23 -12.43 22.53
N GLN A 115 -11.81 -13.59 22.02
CA GLN A 115 -11.18 -14.68 22.76
C GLN A 115 -9.65 -14.49 22.89
N SER A 116 -9.06 -13.65 22.03
CA SER A 116 -7.67 -13.18 22.09
C SER A 116 -7.66 -11.71 21.70
N ASP A 117 -7.00 -10.83 22.44
CA ASP A 117 -6.85 -9.42 22.07
C ASP A 117 -5.39 -9.16 21.70
N GLY A 118 -5.15 -8.63 20.49
CA GLY A 118 -3.80 -8.30 20.01
C GLY A 118 -2.89 -9.53 19.94
N ASN A 119 -3.27 -10.50 19.11
CA ASN A 119 -2.37 -11.58 18.72
C ASN A 119 -1.05 -10.99 18.12
N PRO A 120 0.08 -11.70 18.25
CA PRO A 120 1.37 -11.20 17.77
C PRO A 120 1.56 -11.36 16.25
N ASP A 121 0.50 -11.26 15.44
CA ASP A 121 0.62 -11.26 13.99
C ASP A 121 1.00 -9.89 13.40
N SER A 122 1.25 -9.90 12.09
CA SER A 122 1.62 -8.71 11.34
C SER A 122 1.37 -8.92 9.85
N ALA A 123 0.84 -7.89 9.20
CA ALA A 123 0.83 -7.79 7.74
C ALA A 123 2.21 -7.49 7.15
N ASP A 124 3.17 -7.01 7.95
CA ASP A 124 4.50 -6.65 7.48
C ASP A 124 5.25 -7.92 7.01
N PRO A 125 5.66 -7.99 5.72
CA PRO A 125 6.38 -9.16 5.20
C PRO A 125 7.79 -9.34 5.79
N THR A 126 8.34 -8.32 6.47
CA THR A 126 9.73 -8.32 6.95
C THR A 126 9.89 -8.87 8.36
N VAL A 127 8.83 -8.86 9.17
CA VAL A 127 8.87 -9.24 10.60
C VAL A 127 8.64 -10.73 10.84
N GLY A 128 8.44 -11.52 9.79
CA GLY A 128 8.34 -12.99 9.89
C GLY A 128 7.10 -13.52 10.62
N SER A 129 6.08 -12.68 10.84
CA SER A 129 4.84 -13.07 11.50
C SER A 129 3.75 -13.53 10.52
N THR A 130 2.72 -14.20 11.04
CA THR A 130 1.64 -14.79 10.24
C THR A 130 0.51 -13.79 9.99
N ARG A 131 0.51 -13.12 8.83
CA ARG A 131 -0.62 -12.29 8.38
C ARG A 131 -1.99 -12.98 8.51
N ASN A 132 -3.05 -12.21 8.78
CA ASN A 132 -4.41 -12.74 8.86
C ASN A 132 -5.02 -13.11 7.50
N ALA A 133 -4.86 -12.24 6.50
CA ALA A 133 -5.43 -12.44 5.18
C ALA A 133 -4.54 -11.87 4.06
N VAL A 134 -4.83 -12.30 2.84
CA VAL A 134 -4.13 -11.89 1.62
C VAL A 134 -5.14 -11.52 0.55
N LEU A 135 -5.05 -10.30 0.05
CA LEU A 135 -5.80 -9.78 -1.08
C LEU A 135 -4.86 -9.63 -2.27
N THR A 136 -5.23 -10.20 -3.43
CA THR A 136 -4.45 -10.05 -4.66
C THR A 136 -5.17 -9.10 -5.60
N ILE A 137 -4.54 -7.98 -5.95
CA ILE A 137 -5.07 -6.98 -6.87
C ILE A 137 -4.04 -6.70 -7.95
N SER A 138 -4.37 -7.08 -9.18
CA SER A 138 -3.49 -6.91 -10.34
C SER A 138 -2.09 -7.50 -10.06
N ASN A 139 -1.06 -6.64 -9.97
CA ASN A 139 0.33 -7.03 -9.77
C ASN A 139 0.78 -6.95 -8.30
N TYR A 140 -0.13 -6.65 -7.36
CA TYR A 140 0.18 -6.53 -5.94
C TYR A 140 -0.48 -7.63 -5.13
N THR A 141 0.28 -8.14 -4.16
CA THR A 141 -0.22 -9.03 -3.12
C THR A 141 -0.24 -8.25 -1.81
N VAL A 142 -1.43 -7.98 -1.29
CA VAL A 142 -1.64 -7.14 -0.13
C VAL A 142 -1.91 -8.01 1.08
N ASN A 143 -1.03 -7.93 2.08
CA ASN A 143 -1.23 -8.60 3.36
C ASN A 143 -2.13 -7.74 4.23
N ILE A 144 -3.01 -8.40 4.97
CA ILE A 144 -3.97 -7.78 5.86
C ILE A 144 -3.76 -8.36 7.25
N ASP A 145 -3.75 -7.48 8.24
CA ASP A 145 -3.72 -7.75 9.66
C ASP A 145 -4.88 -7.01 10.31
N ILE A 146 -5.56 -7.66 11.25
CA ILE A 146 -6.78 -7.18 11.86
C ILE A 146 -6.67 -7.40 13.36
N ASP A 147 -6.19 -6.40 14.08
CA ASP A 147 -6.12 -6.48 15.53
C ASP A 147 -7.42 -6.05 16.19
N ARG A 148 -7.88 -6.81 17.20
CA ARG A 148 -8.89 -6.30 18.13
C ARG A 148 -8.21 -5.48 19.23
N LEU A 149 -8.54 -4.19 19.30
CA LEU A 149 -7.94 -3.28 20.29
C LEU A 149 -8.66 -3.34 21.64
N TYR A 150 -9.95 -3.01 21.66
CA TYR A 150 -10.79 -3.06 22.86
C TYR A 150 -12.29 -2.94 22.53
N ALA A 151 -13.12 -3.41 23.45
CA ALA A 151 -14.57 -3.27 23.38
C ALA A 151 -15.09 -2.31 24.46
N LYS A 152 -16.02 -1.43 24.09
CA LYS A 152 -16.67 -0.50 25.02
C LYS A 152 -18.18 -0.47 24.78
N PRO A 153 -19.00 -0.15 25.79
CA PRO A 153 -20.42 0.07 25.57
C PRO A 153 -20.63 1.28 24.67
N LYS A 154 -21.47 1.14 23.64
CA LYS A 154 -21.83 2.18 22.69
C LYS A 154 -22.52 3.34 23.40
N SER A 155 -22.07 4.57 23.15
CA SER A 155 -22.66 5.80 23.69
C SER A 155 -24.16 5.87 23.39
N GLY A 156 -24.98 6.01 24.43
CA GLY A 156 -26.44 6.04 24.33
C GLY A 156 -27.14 4.67 24.27
N SER A 157 -26.42 3.56 24.43
CA SER A 157 -27.03 2.24 24.56
C SER A 157 -27.63 2.03 25.95
N SER A 158 -28.73 1.26 26.04
CA SER A 158 -29.33 0.80 27.30
C SER A 158 -28.35 0.08 28.22
N LEU A 159 -27.26 -0.49 27.69
CA LEU A 159 -26.18 -1.08 28.48
C LEU A 159 -25.41 -0.04 29.32
N GLN A 160 -25.34 1.23 28.92
CA GLN A 160 -24.73 2.29 29.73
C GLN A 160 -25.61 2.69 30.92
N PHE A 161 -26.93 2.59 30.74
CA PHE A 161 -27.90 2.82 31.81
C PHE A 161 -27.93 1.66 32.81
N ALA A 162 -27.73 0.41 32.35
CA ALA A 162 -27.64 -0.78 33.21
C ALA A 162 -26.27 -0.91 33.92
N ALA A 163 -25.17 -0.45 33.31
CA ALA A 163 -23.83 -0.51 33.90
C ALA A 163 -23.64 0.36 35.16
N GLY A 164 -24.56 1.31 35.42
CA GLY A 164 -24.52 2.17 36.60
C GLY A 164 -25.00 1.53 37.91
N TYR A 165 -25.66 0.35 37.86
CA TYR A 165 -26.32 -0.22 39.04
C TYR A 165 -25.83 -1.60 39.50
N GLN A 166 -24.95 -2.28 38.76
CA GLN A 166 -24.17 -3.41 39.24
C GLN A 166 -23.12 -3.73 38.17
N GLY A 167 -21.84 -3.54 38.52
CA GLY A 167 -20.71 -3.73 37.63
C GLY A 167 -20.45 -5.19 37.24
N THR A 168 -21.41 -5.83 36.56
CA THR A 168 -21.24 -7.16 35.99
C THR A 168 -22.02 -7.21 34.69
N GLY A 169 -21.29 -7.46 33.59
CA GLY A 169 -21.72 -7.30 32.21
C GLY A 169 -23.09 -7.92 31.91
N GLY A 170 -24.08 -7.05 31.71
CA GLY A 170 -25.30 -7.42 31.01
C GLY A 170 -24.97 -7.80 29.58
N GLY A 171 -25.41 -9.00 29.18
CA GLY A 171 -25.10 -9.60 27.89
C GLY A 171 -25.35 -8.67 26.71
N ALA A 172 -24.46 -8.75 25.73
CA ALA A 172 -24.38 -7.98 24.50
C ALA A 172 -25.52 -8.25 23.49
N ALA A 173 -26.75 -8.44 23.97
CA ALA A 173 -27.91 -8.65 23.11
C ALA A 173 -28.38 -7.29 22.56
N GLY A 174 -28.06 -6.99 21.29
CA GLY A 174 -28.71 -5.92 20.53
C GLY A 174 -27.88 -4.68 20.20
N GLY A 175 -26.57 -4.81 19.93
CA GLY A 175 -25.78 -3.71 19.34
C GLY A 175 -25.33 -2.61 20.31
N GLY A 176 -25.33 -2.92 21.61
CA GLY A 176 -24.91 -1.99 22.67
C GLY A 176 -23.41 -1.95 22.97
N ILE A 177 -22.59 -2.75 22.27
CA ILE A 177 -21.13 -2.75 22.40
C ILE A 177 -20.51 -2.33 21.06
N GLU A 178 -19.59 -1.37 21.15
CA GLU A 178 -18.75 -0.89 20.07
C GLU A 178 -17.34 -1.48 20.27
N ILE A 179 -16.86 -2.23 19.28
CA ILE A 179 -15.55 -2.89 19.28
C ILE A 179 -14.64 -2.15 18.32
N LEU A 180 -13.45 -1.77 18.78
CA LEU A 180 -12.45 -1.13 17.96
C LEU A 180 -11.47 -2.16 17.40
N TYR A 181 -11.23 -2.06 16.10
CA TYR A 181 -10.28 -2.87 15.36
C TYR A 181 -9.24 -1.98 14.69
N ARG A 182 -7.98 -2.39 14.71
CA ARG A 182 -6.94 -1.84 13.84
C ARG A 182 -6.87 -2.75 12.61
N ILE A 183 -6.76 -2.15 11.43
CA ILE A 183 -6.53 -2.88 10.19
C ILE A 183 -5.24 -2.35 9.59
N ASP A 184 -4.23 -3.20 9.51
CA ASP A 184 -2.95 -2.90 8.87
C ASP A 184 -2.84 -3.61 7.53
N CYS A 185 -2.42 -2.85 6.53
CA CYS A 185 -2.54 -3.21 5.14
C CYS A 185 -1.19 -2.94 4.45
N TYR A 186 -0.52 -4.01 4.03
CA TYR A 186 0.80 -3.95 3.39
C TYR A 186 0.73 -4.46 1.96
N ALA A 187 0.84 -3.55 0.99
CA ALA A 187 0.94 -3.90 -0.42
C ALA A 187 2.35 -4.39 -0.73
N ASN A 188 2.47 -5.63 -1.21
CA ASN A 188 3.72 -6.21 -1.64
C ASN A 188 3.77 -6.30 -3.15
N SER A 189 4.93 -5.97 -3.71
CA SER A 189 5.24 -6.24 -5.12
C SER A 189 6.30 -7.34 -5.21
N THR A 190 6.24 -8.15 -6.26
CA THR A 190 7.24 -9.18 -6.58
C THR A 190 8.33 -8.68 -7.53
N ALA A 191 8.50 -7.35 -7.64
CA ALA A 191 9.53 -6.75 -8.48
C ALA A 191 10.92 -7.23 -8.01
N GLY A 192 11.65 -7.95 -8.89
CA GLY A 192 12.99 -8.47 -8.57
C GLY A 192 13.04 -9.85 -7.90
N GLY A 193 11.93 -10.60 -7.84
CA GLY A 193 11.92 -12.00 -7.40
C GLY A 193 11.84 -12.23 -5.88
N MET A 194 11.76 -11.16 -5.09
CA MET A 194 11.50 -11.17 -3.64
C MET A 194 10.28 -10.30 -3.34
N ALA A 195 9.48 -10.67 -2.33
CA ALA A 195 8.36 -9.84 -1.89
C ALA A 195 8.90 -8.59 -1.17
N GLN A 196 8.62 -7.40 -1.72
CA GLN A 196 9.03 -6.13 -1.14
C GLN A 196 7.80 -5.34 -0.71
N ALA A 197 7.84 -4.79 0.52
CA ALA A 197 6.82 -3.86 1.01
C ALA A 197 6.85 -2.59 0.14
N ALA A 198 5.81 -2.41 -0.67
CA ALA A 198 5.68 -1.32 -1.64
C ALA A 198 4.77 -0.19 -1.13
N GLY A 199 3.87 -0.49 -0.20
CA GLY A 199 2.97 0.49 0.40
C GLY A 199 2.39 -0.03 1.72
N HIS A 200 2.12 0.89 2.65
CA HIS A 200 1.55 0.59 3.96
C HIS A 200 0.46 1.59 4.29
N ILE A 201 -0.68 1.08 4.76
CA ILE A 201 -1.79 1.88 5.28
C ILE A 201 -2.34 1.18 6.51
N ALA A 202 -2.65 1.97 7.53
CA ALA A 202 -3.30 1.50 8.75
C ALA A 202 -4.53 2.36 9.00
N GLY A 203 -5.60 1.75 9.51
CA GLY A 203 -6.84 2.44 9.87
C GLY A 203 -7.46 1.85 11.12
N VAL A 204 -8.15 2.68 11.90
CA VAL A 204 -8.90 2.20 13.07
C VAL A 204 -10.39 2.26 12.78
N TYR A 205 -11.04 1.11 12.92
CA TYR A 205 -12.46 0.92 12.65
C TYR A 205 -13.21 0.61 13.92
N SER A 206 -14.45 1.07 13.96
CA SER A 206 -15.35 0.88 15.08
C SER A 206 -16.59 0.15 14.60
N CYS A 207 -16.74 -1.08 15.07
CA CYS A 207 -17.79 -1.99 14.63
C CYS A 207 -18.76 -2.30 15.77
N VAL A 208 -20.04 -2.44 15.46
CA VAL A 208 -21.01 -2.96 16.43
C VAL A 208 -20.85 -4.47 16.57
N SER A 209 -21.13 -5.02 17.75
CA SER A 209 -20.99 -6.46 18.02
C SER A 209 -21.86 -7.37 17.14
N THR A 210 -22.90 -6.82 16.48
CA THR A 210 -23.75 -7.54 15.52
C THR A 210 -23.16 -7.62 14.11
N GLY A 211 -22.06 -6.90 13.83
CA GLY A 211 -21.44 -6.85 12.50
C GLY A 211 -22.19 -5.98 11.47
N GLU A 212 -23.35 -5.41 11.80
CA GLU A 212 -24.19 -4.65 10.83
C GLU A 212 -23.55 -3.32 10.39
N SER A 213 -22.70 -2.71 11.22
CA SER A 213 -22.05 -1.46 10.88
C SER A 213 -20.62 -1.41 11.41
N CYS A 214 -19.72 -0.96 10.55
CA CYS A 214 -18.34 -0.62 10.88
C CYS A 214 -18.08 0.76 10.30
N GLN A 215 -17.54 1.67 11.11
CA GLN A 215 -17.23 3.03 10.71
C GLN A 215 -15.77 3.33 11.01
N ARG A 216 -15.07 3.96 10.06
CA ARG A 216 -13.70 4.41 10.27
C ARG A 216 -13.68 5.52 11.33
N LYS A 217 -12.75 5.44 12.27
CA LYS A 217 -12.52 6.50 13.28
C LYS A 217 -11.35 7.38 12.89
N ILE A 218 -10.28 6.79 12.36
CA ILE A 218 -9.01 7.43 11.97
C ILE A 218 -8.46 6.72 10.75
#